data_AF-A0A950B388-F1
#
_entry.id   AF-A0A950B388-F1
#
_cell.length_a   1.000
_cell.length_b   1.000
_cell.length_c   1.000
_cell.angle_alpha   90.00
_cell.angle_beta   90.00
_cell.angle_gamma   90.00
#
_symmetry.space_group_name_H-M   'P 1'
#
loop_
_entity.id
_entity.type
_entity.pdbx_description
1 polymer ?
#
loop_
_entity_poly.entity_id
_entity_poly.type
_entity_poly.pdbx_seq_one_letter_code
_entity_poly.pdbx_strand_id
1 'polypeptide(L)' 'MCRWLAYTGNPVSLETMLFHAHHSLIDQSLHSRLGTTTTNGDGFGLGWYRHPHDMPFRYRSIQPAWHDHNLRELAR' A
#
# COMPACT_ATOMS: atom_id res chain seq x y z
N MET A 1 -7.82 -10.58 -8.02
CA MET A 1 -8.72 -9.78 -7.14
C MET A 1 -7.88 -8.68 -6.47
N CYS A 2 -8.44 -7.56 -6.02
CA CYS A 2 -7.65 -6.46 -5.43
C CYS A 2 -7.77 -6.41 -3.89
N ARG A 3 -6.74 -5.85 -3.24
CA ARG A 3 -6.62 -5.63 -1.80
C ARG A 3 -6.49 -4.14 -1.55
N TRP A 4 -7.22 -3.63 -0.56
CA TRP A 4 -7.29 -2.19 -0.31
C TRP A 4 -7.10 -1.92 1.17
N LEU A 5 -6.36 -0.85 1.46
CA LEU A 5 -6.24 -0.26 2.79
C LEU A 5 -6.66 1.20 2.68
N ALA A 6 -7.54 1.63 3.58
CA ALA A 6 -7.92 3.03 3.72
C ALA A 6 -7.77 3.42 5.19
N TYR A 7 -7.31 4.64 5.43
CA TYR A 7 -7.11 5.16 6.77
C TYR A 7 -7.58 6.62 6.86
N THR A 8 -8.24 6.93 7.97
CA THR A 8 -8.62 8.28 8.36
C THR A 8 -8.48 8.41 9.87
N GLY A 9 -7.90 9.50 10.34
CA GLY A 9 -7.57 9.70 11.75
C GLY A 9 -6.30 10.53 11.94
N ASN A 10 -5.63 10.31 13.06
CA ASN A 10 -4.36 10.97 13.38
C ASN A 10 -3.27 10.62 12.35
N PRO A 11 -2.31 11.49 12.05
CA PRO A 11 -1.23 11.16 11.12
C PRO A 11 -0.51 9.86 11.51
N VAL A 12 -0.35 8.95 10.54
CA VAL A 12 0.41 7.69 10.68
C VAL A 12 1.38 7.57 9.52
N SER A 13 2.56 7.01 9.80
CA SER A 13 3.58 6.72 8.78
C SER A 13 3.06 5.71 7.75
N LEU A 14 3.32 6.00 6.47
CA LEU A 14 3.05 5.08 5.36
C LEU A 14 3.85 3.78 5.52
N GLU A 15 5.11 3.85 5.95
CA GLU A 15 5.94 2.66 6.20
C GLU A 15 5.29 1.73 7.23
N THR A 16 4.76 2.31 8.31
CA THR A 16 4.10 1.53 9.36
C THR A 16 2.87 0.80 8.83
N MET A 17 2.03 1.49 8.05
CA MET A 17 0.81 0.92 7.49
C MET A 17 1.06 -0.11 6.39
N LEU A 18 2.00 0.18 5.50
CA LEU A 18 2.23 -0.62 4.31
C LEU A 18 3.15 -1.81 4.56
N PHE A 19 4.11 -1.70 5.49
CA PHE A 19 5.15 -2.72 5.68
C PHE A 19 5.16 -3.37 7.07
N HIS A 20 4.89 -2.63 8.15
CA HIS A 20 5.12 -3.14 9.52
C HIS A 20 3.92 -3.83 10.19
N ALA A 21 2.70 -3.68 9.66
CA ALA A 21 1.56 -4.44 10.16
C ALA A 21 1.77 -5.96 9.95
N HIS A 22 1.34 -6.79 10.91
CA HIS A 22 1.54 -8.25 10.89
C HIS A 22 0.96 -8.94 9.63
N HIS A 23 -0.07 -8.34 9.03
CA HIS A 23 -0.62 -8.71 7.72
C HIS A 23 -0.74 -7.45 6.86
N SER A 24 0.39 -6.79 6.64
CA SER A 24 0.45 -5.55 5.90
C SER A 24 -0.07 -5.69 4.46
N LEU A 25 -0.40 -4.56 3.83
CA LEU A 25 -0.86 -4.58 2.45
C LEU A 25 0.19 -5.19 1.50
N ILE A 26 1.48 -5.00 1.82
CA ILE A 26 2.60 -5.59 1.09
C ILE A 26 2.66 -7.10 1.30
N ASP A 27 2.52 -7.60 2.53
CA ASP A 27 2.42 -9.05 2.77
C ASP A 27 1.23 -9.66 2.03
N GLN A 28 0.06 -9.02 2.08
CA GLN A 28 -1.14 -9.47 1.36
C GLN A 28 -1.01 -9.41 -0.17
N SER A 29 -0.07 -8.63 -0.70
CA SER A 29 0.19 -8.62 -2.15
C SER A 29 0.86 -9.91 -2.62
N LEU A 30 1.58 -10.62 -1.75
CA LEU A 30 2.27 -11.87 -2.06
C LEU A 30 1.63 -13.10 -1.42
N HIS A 31 1.11 -12.97 -0.19
CA HIS A 31 0.66 -14.05 0.69
C HIS A 31 -0.79 -13.87 1.20
N SER A 32 -1.71 -13.42 0.33
CA SER A 32 -3.12 -13.27 0.70
C SER A 32 -3.72 -14.59 1.17
N ARG A 33 -4.31 -14.59 2.38
CA ARG A 33 -4.93 -15.79 3.00
C ARG A 33 -6.42 -15.90 2.76
N LEU A 34 -7.08 -14.78 2.43
CA LEU A 34 -8.53 -14.68 2.32
C LEU A 34 -9.01 -14.36 0.89
N GLY A 35 -8.08 -14.17 -0.05
CA GLY A 35 -8.40 -13.94 -1.45
C GLY A 35 -8.54 -15.24 -2.23
N THR A 36 -9.40 -15.25 -3.26
CA THR A 36 -9.40 -16.30 -4.31
C THR A 36 -8.01 -16.44 -4.93
N THR A 37 -7.40 -15.27 -5.11
CA THR A 37 -5.99 -14.92 -5.34
C THR A 37 -5.01 -15.06 -4.17
N THR A 38 -3.96 -15.89 -4.19
CA THR A 38 -2.85 -15.74 -3.21
C THR A 38 -2.06 -14.46 -3.47
N THR A 39 -1.80 -14.14 -4.75
CA THR A 39 -0.92 -13.06 -5.16
C THR A 39 -1.66 -11.98 -5.94
N ASN A 40 -1.25 -10.73 -5.75
CA ASN A 40 -1.67 -9.52 -6.47
C ASN A 40 -0.42 -8.89 -7.10
N GLY A 41 0.00 -9.43 -8.24
CA GLY A 41 1.23 -9.03 -8.93
C GLY A 41 1.03 -7.98 -10.01
N ASP A 42 -0.21 -7.62 -10.33
CA ASP A 42 -0.58 -6.84 -11.52
C ASP A 42 -0.48 -5.31 -11.33
N GLY A 43 0.29 -4.89 -10.33
CA GLY A 43 0.46 -3.48 -9.97
C GLY A 43 -0.28 -3.05 -8.71
N PHE A 44 -0.10 -1.78 -8.34
CA PHE A 44 -0.69 -1.17 -7.16
C PHE A 44 -0.84 0.35 -7.30
N GLY A 45 -1.55 0.94 -6.34
CA GLY A 45 -1.66 2.38 -6.18
C GLY A 45 -1.67 2.78 -4.71
N LEU A 46 -1.08 3.94 -4.44
CA LEU A 46 -1.09 4.60 -3.13
C LEU A 46 -1.55 6.04 -3.32
N GLY A 47 -2.45 6.48 -2.45
CA GLY A 47 -2.89 7.87 -2.36
C GLY A 47 -2.84 8.34 -0.92
N TRP A 48 -2.36 9.56 -0.70
CA TRP A 48 -2.32 10.16 0.63
C TRP A 48 -2.44 11.68 0.55
N TYR A 49 -2.83 12.26 1.67
CA TYR A 49 -3.00 13.69 1.84
C TYR A 49 -1.96 14.20 2.84
N ARG A 50 -1.38 15.37 2.60
CA ARG A 50 -0.60 16.07 3.63
C ARG A 50 -1.54 16.77 4.60
N HIS A 51 -2.56 17.47 4.08
CA HIS A 51 -3.67 18.03 4.84
C HIS A 51 -5.03 17.61 4.24
N PRO A 52 -6.12 17.55 5.02
CA PRO A 52 -7.41 17.00 4.57
C PRO A 52 -8.04 17.64 3.33
N HIS A 53 -7.67 18.88 3.02
CA HIS A 53 -8.22 19.65 1.90
C HIS A 53 -7.26 19.80 0.71
N ASP A 54 -6.07 19.20 0.79
CA ASP A 54 -5.10 19.26 -0.29
C ASP A 54 -5.49 18.34 -1.46
N MET A 55 -4.91 18.59 -2.63
CA MET A 55 -4.94 17.60 -3.70
C MET A 55 -4.10 16.37 -3.28
N PRO A 56 -4.62 15.13 -3.41
CA PRO A 56 -3.89 13.96 -2.95
C PRO A 56 -2.64 13.72 -3.78
N PHE A 57 -1.57 13.34 -3.09
CA PHE A 57 -0.43 12.70 -3.73
C PHE A 57 -0.83 11.31 -4.18
N ARG A 58 -0.26 10.86 -5.31
CA ARG A 58 -0.54 9.55 -5.89
C ARG A 58 0.73 8.92 -6.39
N TYR A 59 0.94 7.67 -6.02
CA TYR A 59 1.99 6.81 -6.56
C TYR A 59 1.35 5.56 -7.16
N ARG A 60 1.73 5.19 -8.37
CA ARG A 60 1.17 4.02 -9.09
C ARG A 60 2.29 3.31 -9.82
N SER A 61 2.22 1.99 -9.83
CA SER A 61 3.18 1.14 -10.54
C SER A 61 2.45 -0.07 -11.10
N ILE A 62 2.92 -0.54 -12.26
CA ILE A 62 2.50 -1.83 -12.83
C ILE A 62 3.38 -2.98 -12.31
N GLN A 63 4.43 -2.68 -11.56
CA GLN A 63 5.27 -3.68 -10.94
C GLN A 63 4.64 -4.21 -9.65
N PRO A 64 5.01 -5.43 -9.22
CA PRO A 64 4.51 -5.97 -7.97
C PRO A 64 4.94 -5.15 -6.75
N ALA A 65 3.99 -4.87 -5.86
CA ALA A 65 4.21 -4.00 -4.69
C ALA A 65 5.32 -4.52 -3.75
N TRP A 66 5.47 -5.84 -3.61
CA TRP A 66 6.48 -6.46 -2.73
C TRP A 66 7.93 -6.26 -3.20
N HIS A 67 8.16 -5.85 -4.45
CA HIS A 67 9.50 -5.68 -5.02
C HIS A 67 9.76 -4.24 -5.53
N ASP A 68 8.90 -3.29 -5.18
CA ASP A 68 9.06 -1.89 -5.58
C ASP A 68 9.91 -1.12 -4.56
N HIS A 69 11.18 -0.87 -4.90
CA HIS A 69 12.10 -0.13 -4.03
C HIS A 69 11.67 1.33 -3.85
N ASN A 70 11.13 1.95 -4.91
CA ASN A 70 10.69 3.34 -4.87
C ASN A 70 9.50 3.50 -3.93
N LEU A 71 8.57 2.52 -3.88
CA LEU A 71 7.51 2.51 -2.89
C LEU A 71 8.07 2.48 -1.47
N ARG A 72 9.11 1.68 -1.23
CA ARG A 72 9.72 1.57 0.10
C ARG A 72 10.45 2.84 0.52
N GLU A 73 11.13 3.50 -0.42
CA GLU A 73 11.75 4.81 -0.17
C GLU A 73 10.70 5.90 0.07
N LEU A 74 9.63 5.92 -0.73
CA LEU A 74 8.54 6.88 -0.61
C LEU A 74 7.75 6.76 0.71
N ALA A 75 7.71 5.56 1.29
CA ALA A 75 6.99 5.30 2.52
C ALA A 75 7.71 5.78 3.80
N ARG A 76 9.02 6.09 3.71
CA ARG A 76 9.85 6.59 4.81
C ARG A 76 9.57 8.07 5.10
#